data_AF-X1JU92-F1
#
_entry.id   AF-X1JU92-F1
#
_cell.length_a   1.000
_cell.length_b   1.000
_cell.length_c   1.000
_cell.angle_alpha   90.00
_cell.angle_beta   90.00
_cell.angle_gamma   90.00
#
_symmetry.space_group_name_H-M   'P 1'
#
loop_
_entity.id
_entity.type
_entity.pdbx_description
1 polymer ?
#
loop_
_entity_poly.entity_id
_entity_poly.type
_entity_poly.pdbx_seq_one_letter_code
_entity_poly.pdbx_strand_id
1 'polypeptide(L)'
;MEYLVEEQNIVKKDWRTIKLSFALIYPNVYRIGMSSYSIHLLYSLLNSREDIVCERFFLSEKIRYPASQDRNVNMGRIFSIENRIL
;
A
#
# COMPACT_ATOMS: atom_id res chain seq x y z
N MET A 1 -3.84 -5.05 -19.07
CA MET A 1 -3.10 -6.33 -19.03
C MET A 1 -1.81 -6.03 -18.29
N GLU A 2 -1.52 -6.43 -17.07
CA GLU A 2 -2.05 -7.45 -16.16
C GLU A 2 -1.79 -6.97 -14.72
N TYR A 3 -2.85 -6.74 -13.92
CA TYR A 3 -2.71 -6.64 -12.44
C TYR A 3 -3.00 -8.02 -11.83
N LEU A 4 -2.47 -9.07 -12.45
CA LEU A 4 -2.69 -10.47 -12.10
C LEU A 4 -1.37 -11.13 -11.70
N VAL A 5 -0.43 -10.34 -11.17
CA VAL A 5 0.63 -10.88 -10.32
C VAL A 5 0.04 -10.90 -8.92
N GLU A 6 -0.35 -12.08 -8.44
CA GLU A 6 -0.54 -12.29 -7.00
C GLU A 6 0.80 -11.98 -6.33
N GLU A 7 0.89 -10.80 -5.71
CA GLU A 7 2.04 -10.39 -4.92
C GLU A 7 2.35 -11.47 -3.88
N GLN A 8 3.50 -12.12 -4.01
CA GLN A 8 3.85 -13.30 -3.21
C GLN A 8 4.06 -12.98 -1.72
N ASN A 9 4.16 -11.70 -1.34
CA ASN A 9 4.44 -11.24 0.03
C ASN A 9 3.25 -10.54 0.70
N ILE A 10 2.01 -10.92 0.36
CA ILE A 10 0.82 -10.42 1.06
C ILE A 10 0.65 -11.15 2.39
N VAL A 11 0.61 -10.40 3.50
CA VAL A 11 0.30 -10.93 4.82
C VAL A 11 -1.19 -10.74 5.09
N LYS A 12 -1.92 -11.84 5.21
CA LYS A 12 -3.35 -11.84 5.57
C LYS A 12 -3.51 -12.25 7.03
N LYS A 13 -4.24 -11.45 7.80
CA LYS A 13 -4.52 -11.69 9.22
C LYS A 13 -6.01 -11.66 9.50
N ASP A 14 -6.43 -12.32 10.58
CA ASP A 14 -7.80 -12.21 11.07
C ASP A 14 -8.01 -10.85 11.74
N TRP A 15 -8.87 -10.01 11.14
CA TRP A 15 -9.19 -8.68 11.64
C TRP A 15 -9.79 -8.68 13.05
N ARG A 16 -10.35 -9.80 13.51
CA ARG A 16 -10.93 -9.92 14.85
C ARG A 16 -9.87 -9.90 15.97
N THR A 17 -8.63 -10.25 15.66
CA THR A 17 -7.52 -10.32 16.63
C THR A 17 -6.62 -9.09 16.60
N ILE A 18 -6.79 -8.22 15.60
CA ILE A 18 -5.99 -7.01 15.42
C ILE A 18 -6.43 -5.91 16.38
N LYS A 19 -5.45 -5.29 17.04
CA LYS A 19 -5.65 -4.14 17.92
C LYS A 19 -5.27 -2.81 17.26
N LEU A 20 -4.38 -2.85 16.26
CA LEU A 20 -3.88 -1.66 15.59
C LEU A 20 -3.65 -1.90 14.10
N SER A 21 -4.14 -0.98 13.26
CA SER A 21 -3.94 -1.00 11.82
C SER A 21 -3.06 0.16 11.35
N PHE A 22 -2.12 -0.14 10.46
CA PHE A 22 -1.24 0.83 9.84
C PHE A 22 -1.48 0.91 8.34
N ALA A 23 -1.49 2.15 7.82
CA ALA A 23 -1.44 2.45 6.41
C ALA A 23 -0.06 3.03 6.08
N LEU A 24 0.78 2.22 5.44
CA LEU A 24 2.13 2.61 5.04
C LEU A 24 2.09 3.22 3.63
N ILE A 25 2.13 4.54 3.56
CA ILE A 25 2.01 5.29 2.30
C ILE A 25 3.40 5.57 1.75
N TYR A 26 3.67 5.08 0.54
CA TYR A 26 4.82 5.50 -0.24
C TYR A 26 4.41 6.61 -1.21
N PRO A 27 5.06 7.79 -1.18
CA PRO A 27 4.66 8.95 -1.99
C PRO A 27 5.11 8.82 -3.45
N ASN A 28 4.99 7.63 -4.03
CA ASN A 28 5.33 7.35 -5.42
C ASN A 28 4.57 6.13 -5.94
N VAL A 29 4.73 5.87 -7.24
CA VAL A 29 4.10 4.74 -7.92
C VAL A 29 4.61 3.41 -7.40
N TYR A 30 3.74 2.40 -7.44
CA TYR A 30 4.00 1.03 -6.97
C TYR A 30 5.34 0.47 -7.44
N ARG A 31 5.66 0.62 -8.73
CA ARG A 31 6.90 0.07 -9.31
C ARG A 31 8.16 0.59 -8.63
N ILE A 32 8.17 1.88 -8.25
CA ILE A 32 9.31 2.50 -7.56
C ILE A 32 9.28 2.09 -6.08
N GLY A 33 8.09 2.06 -5.47
CA GLY A 33 7.91 1.66 -4.08
C GLY A 33 8.32 0.21 -3.79
N MET A 34 8.06 -0.71 -4.71
CA MET A 34 8.47 -2.11 -4.58
C MET A 34 9.97 -2.34 -4.73
N SER A 35 10.70 -1.38 -5.28
CA SER A 35 12.16 -1.38 -5.25
C SER A 35 12.74 -0.80 -3.96
N SER A 36 11.91 -0.29 -3.05
CA SER A 36 12.34 0.29 -1.78
C SER A 36 12.45 -0.76 -0.67
N TYR A 37 13.68 -1.04 -0.23
CA TYR A 37 13.93 -1.95 0.89
C TYR A 37 13.25 -1.49 2.20
N SER A 38 13.20 -0.18 2.44
CA SER A 38 12.58 0.39 3.65
C SER A 38 11.09 0.06 3.74
N ILE A 39 10.37 0.05 2.62
CA ILE A 39 8.95 -0.30 2.58
C ILE A 39 8.74 -1.76 2.93
N HIS A 40 9.56 -2.66 2.36
CA HIS A 40 9.51 -4.09 2.68
C HIS A 40 9.87 -4.37 4.14
N LEU A 41 10.90 -3.70 4.67
CA LEU A 41 11.33 -3.87 6.06
C LEU A 41 10.25 -3.42 7.05
N LEU A 42 9.69 -2.22 6.88
CA LEU A 42 8.65 -1.70 7.77
C LEU A 42 7.38 -2.55 7.71
N TYR A 43 6.97 -2.95 6.51
CA TYR A 43 5.83 -3.82 6.32
C TYR A 43 6.02 -5.17 7.01
N SER A 44 7.18 -5.81 6.82
CA SER A 44 7.52 -7.08 7.48
C SER A 44 7.57 -6.93 9.00
N LEU A 45 8.21 -5.87 9.50
CA LEU A 45 8.33 -5.61 10.95
C LEU A 45 6.96 -5.42 11.60
N LEU A 46 6.10 -4.57 11.02
CA LEU A 46 4.76 -4.33 11.56
C LEU A 46 3.87 -5.58 11.46
N ASN A 47 3.94 -6.30 10.33
CA ASN A 47 3.17 -7.53 10.15
C ASN A 47 3.77 -8.75 10.86
N SER A 48 4.97 -8.68 11.44
CA SER A 48 5.48 -9.76 12.29
C SER A 48 4.73 -9.90 13.61
N ARG A 49 4.07 -8.83 14.07
CA ARG A 49 3.30 -8.80 15.31
C ARG A 49 1.88 -9.29 15.11
N GLU A 50 1.44 -10.29 15.86
CA GLU A 50 0.11 -10.88 15.69
C GLU A 50 -1.05 -9.89 15.90
N ASP A 51 -0.85 -8.87 16.73
CA ASP A 51 -1.87 -7.86 17.08
C ASP A 51 -1.92 -6.65 16.14
N ILE A 52 -1.07 -6.60 15.11
CA ILE A 52 -0.94 -5.46 14.19
C ILE A 52 -1.14 -5.91 12.75
N VAL A 53 -1.89 -5.13 11.97
CA VAL A 53 -1.94 -5.27 10.50
C VAL A 53 -1.35 -4.03 9.86
N CYS A 54 -0.52 -4.22 8.84
CA CYS A 54 0.00 -3.12 8.03
C CYS A 54 -0.32 -3.37 6.56
N GLU A 55 -0.92 -2.37 5.92
CA GLU A 55 -1.19 -2.35 4.49
C GLU A 55 -0.27 -1.32 3.81
N ARG A 56 0.09 -1.58 2.55
CA ARG A 56 0.97 -0.71 1.76
C ARG A 56 0.17 0.02 0.70
N PHE A 57 0.39 1.32 0.64
CA PHE A 57 -0.37 2.24 -0.17
C PHE A 57 0.54 3.01 -1.12
N PHE A 58 0.13 3.09 -2.40
CA PHE A 58 0.93 3.73 -3.45
C PHE A 58 0.14 4.76 -4.21
N LEU A 59 0.87 5.67 -4.83
CA LEU A 59 0.32 6.64 -5.75
C LEU A 59 0.00 6.00 -7.11
N SER A 60 -1.11 6.45 -7.70
CA SER A 60 -1.46 6.11 -9.08
C SER A 60 -0.43 6.67 -10.07
N GLU A 61 -0.10 5.90 -11.10
CA GLU A 61 0.78 6.35 -12.21
C GLU A 61 0.21 7.56 -12.98
N LYS A 62 -1.08 7.87 -12.78
CA LYS A 62 -1.79 8.95 -13.47
C LYS A 62 -1.77 10.28 -12.72
N ILE A 63 -1.08 10.39 -11.59
CA ILE A 63 -1.01 11.62 -10.79
C ILE A 63 -0.22 12.69 -11.55
N ARG A 64 -0.78 13.91 -11.60
CA ARG A 64 -0.12 15.07 -12.18
C ARG A 64 0.72 15.78 -11.11
N TYR A 65 1.99 16.05 -11.42
CA TYR A 65 2.90 16.75 -10.51
C TYR A 65 2.78 18.28 -10.67
N PRO A 66 2.86 19.08 -9.58
CA PRO A 66 2.93 18.65 -8.18
C PRO A 66 1.59 18.09 -7.70
N ALA A 67 1.62 17.08 -6.82
CA ALA A 67 0.42 16.39 -6.33
C ALA A 67 -0.61 17.34 -5.69
N SER A 68 -0.19 18.50 -5.18
CA SER A 68 -1.06 19.56 -4.66
C SER A 68 -1.92 20.26 -5.71
N GLN A 69 -1.56 20.15 -6.99
CA GLN A 69 -2.30 20.74 -8.11
C GLN A 69 -3.20 19.73 -8.83
N ASP A 70 -3.18 18.46 -8.42
CA ASP A 70 -4.04 17.43 -8.99
C ASP A 70 -5.46 17.53 -8.42
N ARG A 71 -6.33 18.29 -9.11
CA ARG A 71 -7.75 18.47 -8.74
C ARG A 71 -8.65 17.35 -9.27
N ASN A 72 -8.08 16.31 -9.87
CA ASN A 72 -8.86 15.25 -10.49
C ASN A 72 -9.35 14.26 -9.41
N VAL A 73 -10.51 14.56 -8.83
CA VAL A 73 -11.14 13.81 -7.72
C VAL A 73 -11.31 12.30 -8.03
N ASN A 74 -11.37 11.94 -9.31
CA ASN A 74 -11.53 10.56 -9.77
C ASN A 74 -10.20 9.80 -10.02
N MET A 75 -9.03 10.47 -9.96
CA MET A 75 -7.73 9.87 -10.35
C MET A 75 -6.74 9.70 -9.17
N GLY A 76 -7.04 10.27 -8.00
CA GLY A 76 -6.17 10.33 -6.83
C GLY A 76 -6.43 9.29 -5.74
N ARG A 77 -6.94 8.10 -6.09
CA ARG A 77 -7.16 7.06 -5.07
C ARG A 77 -5.85 6.38 -4.70
N ILE A 78 -5.43 6.65 -3.47
CA ILE A 78 -4.44 5.85 -2.77
C ILE A 78 -5.05 4.46 -2.58
N PHE A 79 -4.47 3.44 -3.20
CA PHE A 79 -4.99 2.08 -3.13
C PHE A 79 -4.06 1.17 -2.31
N SER A 80 -4.67 0.29 -1.53
CA SER A 80 -3.98 -0.79 -0.82
C SER A 80 -3.70 -1.94 -1.79
N ILE A 81 -2.49 -2.50 -1.77
CA ILE A 81 -2.18 -3.72 -2.53
C ILE A 81 -2.90 -4.92 -1.93
N GLU A 82 -2.91 -5.00 -0.60
CA GLU A 82 -3.26 -6.19 0.16
C GLU A 82 -4.76 -6.46 0.15
N ASN A 83 -5.58 -5.40 0.21
CA ASN A 83 -7.03 -5.52 0.22
C ASN A 83 -7.71 -5.17 -1.10
N ARG A 84 -7.01 -4.58 -2.09
CA ARG A 84 -7.60 -4.04 -3.34
C ARG A 84 -8.84 -3.15 -3.14
N ILE A 85 -9.11 -2.72 -1.91
CA ILE A 85 -10.27 -1.93 -1.51
C ILE A 85 -9.72 -0.60 -1.03
N LEU A 86 -9.76 0.38 -1.95
CA LEU A 86 -10.21 1.78 -1.77
C LEU A 86 -10.05 2.53 -3.11
#